data_AF-A0A2C9LS30-F1
#
_entry.id   AF-A0A2C9LS30-F1
#
_cell.length_a   1.000
_cell.length_b   1.000
_cell.length_c   1.000
_cell.angle_alpha   90.00
_cell.angle_beta   90.00
_cell.angle_gamma   90.00
#
_symmetry.space_group_name_H-M   'P 1'
#
loop_
_entity.id
_entity.type
_entity.pdbx_description
1 polymer ?
#
loop_
_entity_poly.entity_id
_entity_poly.type
_entity_poly.pdbx_seq_one_letter_code
_entity_poly.pdbx_strand_id
1 'polypeptide(L)'
;MNFLCYQKDLPVIKGRYRRVYERTLRQDVEGDTSGDYRATLLKIIDKVGEVEDTSVIEEEEDAKQLYKAMHRVGTDEDTVIRIVTKNSNADRQKLKARYQELYKQDLMKDLRSELSGDFEDTIVAMMMPAVDYDAFCLYEAMKGLKTDKATLIGIICTKNNDQMEAVKQIYKQSKNRIYLLSFSDVI
;
A
#
# COMPACT_ATOMS: atom_id res chain seq x y z
N MET A 1 -3.48 4.96 17.79
CA MET A 1 -4.55 5.13 16.79
C MET A 1 -3.90 5.31 15.42
N ASN A 2 -3.56 4.19 14.74
CA ASN A 2 -2.85 4.17 13.46
C ASN A 2 -3.84 4.30 12.31
N PHE A 3 -4.34 5.52 12.09
CA PHE A 3 -4.91 5.87 10.80
C PHE A 3 -3.75 6.17 9.85
N LEU A 4 -3.81 5.60 8.65
CA LEU A 4 -2.86 5.88 7.57
C LEU A 4 -2.72 7.39 7.36
N CYS A 5 -1.50 7.88 7.11
CA CYS A 5 -1.25 9.29 6.84
C CYS A 5 -2.13 9.82 5.71
N TYR A 6 -2.34 9.06 4.64
CA TYR A 6 -3.11 9.55 3.48
C TYR A 6 -4.60 9.80 3.78
N GLN A 7 -5.26 9.08 4.69
CA GLN A 7 -6.67 9.37 4.99
C GLN A 7 -6.86 10.74 5.66
N LYS A 8 -5.86 11.19 6.43
CA LYS A 8 -5.86 12.50 7.09
C LYS A 8 -5.27 13.61 6.21
N ASP A 9 -4.19 13.30 5.51
CA ASP A 9 -3.39 14.30 4.80
C ASP A 9 -3.93 14.56 3.38
N LEU A 10 -4.48 13.56 2.71
CA LEU A 10 -4.90 13.68 1.31
C LEU A 10 -6.01 14.73 1.08
N PRO A 11 -7.00 14.97 1.96
CA PRO A 11 -7.92 16.10 1.79
C PRO A 11 -7.21 17.45 1.77
N VAL A 12 -6.24 17.64 2.68
CA VAL A 12 -5.44 18.87 2.77
C VAL A 12 -4.53 19.00 1.54
N ILE A 13 -3.88 17.91 1.13
CA ILE A 13 -3.03 17.86 -0.07
C ILE A 13 -3.85 18.20 -1.31
N LYS A 14 -5.02 17.58 -1.53
CA LYS A 14 -5.92 17.89 -2.66
C LYS A 14 -6.25 19.38 -2.71
N GLY A 15 -6.61 19.98 -1.58
CA GLY A 15 -6.91 21.41 -1.47
C GLY A 15 -5.70 22.30 -1.77
N ARG A 16 -4.52 21.96 -1.25
CA ARG A 16 -3.28 22.71 -1.49
C ARG A 16 -2.78 22.58 -2.93
N TYR A 17 -2.78 21.37 -3.48
CA TYR A 17 -2.35 21.07 -4.84
C TYR A 17 -3.12 21.91 -5.84
N ARG A 18 -4.47 21.95 -5.71
CA ARG A 18 -5.33 22.77 -6.58
C ARG A 18 -5.00 24.27 -6.54
N ARG A 19 -4.62 24.79 -5.37
CA ARG A 19 -4.29 26.23 -5.21
C ARG A 19 -2.93 26.58 -5.80
N VAL A 20 -1.98 25.65 -5.74
CA VAL A 20 -0.58 25.90 -6.16
C VAL A 20 -0.39 25.63 -7.64
N TYR A 21 -1.01 24.56 -8.17
CA TYR A 21 -0.76 24.08 -9.53
C TYR A 21 -1.92 24.35 -10.49
N GLU A 22 -3.02 24.96 -10.01
CA GLU A 22 -4.22 25.29 -10.80
C GLU A 22 -4.87 24.10 -11.53
N ARG A 23 -4.51 22.88 -11.11
CA ARG A 23 -4.99 21.59 -11.59
C ARG A 23 -5.32 20.71 -10.40
N THR A 24 -6.17 19.71 -10.58
CA THR A 24 -6.48 18.77 -9.49
C THR A 24 -5.48 17.63 -9.48
N LEU A 25 -5.09 17.17 -8.29
CA LEU A 25 -4.25 15.97 -8.13
C LEU A 25 -4.82 14.77 -8.91
N ARG A 26 -6.15 14.64 -8.94
CA ARG A 26 -6.84 13.59 -9.69
C ARG A 26 -6.57 13.67 -11.20
N GLN A 27 -6.68 14.87 -11.78
CA GLN A 27 -6.45 15.08 -13.22
C GLN A 27 -5.02 14.73 -13.63
N ASP A 28 -4.04 15.10 -12.82
CA ASP A 28 -2.64 14.84 -13.15
C ASP A 28 -2.30 13.36 -12.98
N VAL A 29 -2.81 12.70 -11.94
CA VAL A 29 -2.70 11.24 -11.80
C VAL A 29 -3.37 10.52 -12.96
N GLU A 30 -4.57 10.94 -13.37
CA GLU A 30 -5.29 10.35 -14.51
C GLU A 30 -4.53 10.52 -15.84
N GLY A 31 -3.86 11.66 -16.04
CA GLY A 31 -3.05 11.95 -17.22
C GLY A 31 -1.73 11.20 -17.28
N ASP A 32 -1.07 11.00 -16.13
CA ASP A 32 0.33 10.53 -16.06
C ASP A 32 0.48 9.04 -15.74
N THR A 33 -0.60 8.36 -15.31
CA THR A 33 -0.58 6.92 -14.99
C THR A 33 -1.48 6.15 -15.94
N SER A 34 -1.49 4.81 -15.95
CA SER A 34 -2.42 4.02 -16.79
C SER A 34 -2.81 2.68 -16.15
N GLY A 35 -3.75 1.94 -16.78
CA GLY A 35 -4.16 0.61 -16.34
C GLY A 35 -4.70 0.54 -14.91
N ASP A 36 -4.50 -0.60 -14.26
CA ASP A 36 -4.96 -0.86 -12.89
C ASP A 36 -4.21 -0.04 -11.84
N TYR A 37 -2.97 0.36 -12.15
CA TYR A 37 -2.23 1.32 -11.35
C TYR A 37 -2.98 2.66 -11.25
N ARG A 38 -3.41 3.22 -12.40
CA ARG A 38 -4.26 4.42 -12.43
C ARG A 38 -5.56 4.19 -11.67
N ALA A 39 -6.27 3.10 -11.96
CA ALA A 39 -7.55 2.80 -11.35
C ALA A 39 -7.44 2.75 -9.81
N THR A 40 -6.38 2.14 -9.29
CA THR A 40 -6.08 2.06 -7.86
C THR A 40 -5.86 3.44 -7.25
N LEU A 41 -4.99 4.25 -7.85
CA LEU A 41 -4.68 5.59 -7.33
C LEU A 41 -5.90 6.50 -7.35
N LEU A 42 -6.69 6.48 -8.43
CA LEU A 42 -7.92 7.26 -8.53
C LEU A 42 -8.94 6.81 -7.47
N LYS A 43 -9.08 5.50 -7.23
CA LYS A 43 -9.96 4.98 -6.17
C LYS A 43 -9.57 5.50 -4.79
N ILE A 44 -8.27 5.57 -4.48
CA ILE A 44 -7.75 6.13 -3.23
C ILE A 44 -8.05 7.62 -3.13
N ILE A 45 -7.78 8.38 -4.20
CA ILE A 45 -7.99 9.83 -4.25
C ILE A 45 -9.47 10.17 -4.08
N ASP A 46 -10.36 9.40 -4.68
CA ASP A 46 -11.79 9.65 -4.69
C ASP A 46 -12.45 9.24 -3.37
N LYS A 47 -12.04 8.11 -2.74
CA LYS A 47 -12.57 7.65 -1.45
C LYS A 47 -12.29 8.62 -0.29
N VAL A 48 -11.15 9.31 -0.32
CA VAL A 48 -10.75 10.18 0.78
C VAL A 48 -11.59 11.46 0.82
N GLY A 49 -12.47 11.53 1.83
CA GLY A 49 -13.47 12.59 2.03
C GLY A 49 -14.89 12.07 2.27
N GLU A 50 -15.13 10.77 2.05
CA GLU A 50 -16.40 10.12 2.37
C GLU A 50 -16.48 9.77 3.87
N VAL A 51 -17.65 9.96 4.47
CA VAL A 51 -17.92 9.54 5.86
C VAL A 51 -17.98 8.02 5.86
N GLU A 52 -17.04 7.34 6.54
CA GLU A 52 -17.09 5.90 6.73
C GLU A 52 -18.32 5.57 7.60
N ASP A 53 -19.42 5.17 6.94
CA ASP A 53 -20.50 4.45 7.60
C ASP A 53 -19.92 3.13 8.13
N THR A 54 -20.25 2.82 9.38
CA THR A 54 -19.71 1.72 10.19
C THR A 54 -19.81 0.38 9.46
N SER A 55 -18.82 0.07 8.63
CA SER A 55 -18.80 -1.19 7.88
C SER A 55 -18.51 -2.33 8.84
N VAL A 56 -19.40 -3.33 8.82
CA VAL A 56 -19.21 -4.62 9.47
C VAL A 56 -17.86 -5.19 9.05
N ILE A 57 -17.10 -5.74 9.99
CA ILE A 57 -15.82 -6.37 9.72
C ILE A 57 -16.07 -7.62 8.85
N GLU A 58 -15.67 -7.57 7.59
CA GLU A 58 -15.90 -8.61 6.56
C GLU A 58 -14.63 -9.42 6.24
N GLU A 59 -13.67 -9.55 7.18
CA GLU A 59 -12.35 -10.16 6.92
C GLU A 59 -12.40 -11.54 6.25
N GLU A 60 -13.34 -12.39 6.66
CA GLU A 60 -13.52 -13.72 6.06
C GLU A 60 -14.06 -13.65 4.64
N GLU A 61 -15.03 -12.76 4.39
CA GLU A 61 -15.65 -12.62 3.08
C GLU A 61 -14.68 -11.94 2.10
N ASP A 62 -13.92 -10.94 2.55
CA ASP A 62 -12.84 -10.33 1.79
C ASP A 62 -11.74 -11.33 1.47
N ALA A 63 -11.36 -12.20 2.41
CA ALA A 63 -10.39 -13.27 2.15
C ALA A 63 -10.90 -14.24 1.07
N LYS A 64 -12.18 -14.62 1.11
CA LYS A 64 -12.81 -15.49 0.10
C LYS A 64 -12.86 -14.84 -1.27
N GLN A 65 -13.24 -13.58 -1.34
CA GLN A 65 -13.28 -12.83 -2.59
C GLN A 65 -11.87 -12.66 -3.18
N LEU A 66 -10.86 -12.33 -2.38
CA LEU A 66 -9.47 -12.25 -2.84
C LEU A 66 -8.95 -13.59 -3.35
N TYR A 67 -9.21 -14.67 -2.62
CA TYR A 67 -8.81 -16.01 -3.06
C TYR A 67 -9.39 -16.34 -4.43
N LYS A 68 -10.71 -16.13 -4.61
CA LYS A 68 -11.40 -16.35 -5.88
C LYS A 68 -10.91 -15.43 -7.00
N ALA A 69 -10.59 -14.17 -6.67
CA ALA A 69 -10.06 -13.19 -7.62
C ALA A 69 -8.71 -13.62 -8.19
N MET A 70 -7.89 -14.29 -7.39
CA MET A 70 -6.53 -14.73 -7.73
C MET A 70 -6.45 -16.18 -8.26
N HIS A 71 -7.42 -17.04 -7.97
CA HIS A 71 -7.39 -18.46 -8.35
C HIS A 71 -8.33 -18.80 -9.52
N ARG A 72 -8.44 -17.89 -10.49
CA ARG A 72 -9.20 -18.06 -11.73
C ARG A 72 -8.26 -17.96 -12.93
N VAL A 73 -8.80 -18.10 -14.14
CA VAL A 73 -8.02 -17.77 -15.35
C VAL A 73 -7.90 -16.25 -15.43
N GLY A 74 -6.66 -15.76 -15.42
CA GLY A 74 -6.36 -14.34 -15.18
C GLY A 74 -6.66 -13.93 -13.73
N THR A 75 -6.55 -12.65 -13.44
CA THR A 75 -6.87 -12.10 -12.12
C THR A 75 -8.15 -11.25 -12.23
N ASP A 76 -8.86 -11.05 -11.12
CA ASP A 76 -9.96 -10.09 -11.01
C ASP A 76 -9.43 -8.83 -10.31
N GLU A 77 -8.76 -7.97 -11.07
CA GLU A 77 -8.08 -6.77 -10.58
C GLU A 77 -9.06 -5.81 -9.90
N ASP A 78 -10.27 -5.66 -10.43
CA ASP A 78 -11.34 -4.84 -9.84
C ASP A 78 -11.69 -5.27 -8.41
N THR A 79 -11.75 -6.58 -8.15
CA THR A 79 -12.01 -7.11 -6.81
C THR A 79 -10.83 -6.86 -5.88
N VAL A 80 -9.59 -7.05 -6.36
CA VAL A 80 -8.39 -6.73 -5.59
C VAL A 80 -8.38 -5.24 -5.21
N ILE A 81 -8.56 -4.34 -6.18
CA ILE A 81 -8.62 -2.89 -5.96
C ILE A 81 -9.70 -2.54 -4.95
N ARG A 82 -10.92 -3.04 -5.14
CA ARG A 82 -12.06 -2.76 -4.25
C ARG A 82 -11.75 -3.15 -2.81
N ILE A 83 -11.26 -4.38 -2.58
CA ILE A 83 -11.03 -4.90 -1.23
C ILE A 83 -9.85 -4.18 -0.56
N VAL A 84 -8.74 -4.00 -1.27
CA VAL A 84 -7.53 -3.36 -0.71
C VAL A 84 -7.78 -1.89 -0.38
N THR A 85 -8.50 -1.16 -1.24
CA THR A 85 -8.77 0.28 -1.03
C THR A 85 -9.92 0.54 -0.06
N LYS A 86 -10.89 -0.38 0.08
CA LYS A 86 -11.97 -0.22 1.08
C LYS A 86 -11.47 -0.44 2.51
N ASN A 87 -10.50 -1.32 2.73
CA ASN A 87 -10.03 -1.68 4.06
C ASN A 87 -8.96 -0.72 4.61
N SER A 88 -9.03 -0.42 5.92
CA SER A 88 -7.93 0.27 6.61
C SER A 88 -6.66 -0.60 6.62
N ASN A 89 -5.50 -0.04 6.93
CA ASN A 89 -4.27 -0.83 7.01
C ASN A 89 -4.33 -1.86 8.15
N ALA A 90 -4.97 -1.50 9.26
CA ALA A 90 -5.19 -2.41 10.37
C ALA A 90 -6.08 -3.59 9.94
N ASP A 91 -7.17 -3.32 9.21
CA ASP A 91 -8.06 -4.38 8.72
C ASP A 91 -7.38 -5.22 7.64
N ARG A 92 -6.54 -4.63 6.78
CA ARG A 92 -5.66 -5.39 5.86
C ARG A 92 -4.73 -6.34 6.60
N GLN A 93 -4.22 -5.98 7.78
CA GLN A 93 -3.40 -6.91 8.57
C GLN A 93 -4.22 -8.08 9.13
N LYS A 94 -5.46 -7.84 9.58
CA LYS A 94 -6.36 -8.90 10.04
C LYS A 94 -6.81 -9.79 8.88
N LEU A 95 -7.13 -9.20 7.73
CA LEU A 95 -7.43 -9.89 6.48
C LEU A 95 -6.30 -10.84 6.07
N LYS A 96 -5.03 -10.41 6.13
CA LYS A 96 -3.88 -11.29 5.88
C LYS A 96 -3.85 -12.50 6.82
N ALA A 97 -4.06 -12.28 8.11
CA ALA A 97 -4.14 -13.37 9.08
C ALA A 97 -5.29 -14.33 8.76
N ARG A 98 -6.48 -13.78 8.46
CA ARG A 98 -7.67 -14.57 8.13
C ARG A 98 -7.49 -15.40 6.85
N TYR A 99 -6.89 -14.82 5.82
CA TYR A 99 -6.55 -15.52 4.58
C TYR A 99 -5.62 -16.71 4.83
N GLN A 100 -4.56 -16.51 5.63
CA GLN A 100 -3.64 -17.57 6.04
C GLN A 100 -4.35 -18.67 6.83
N GLU A 101 -5.30 -18.33 7.70
CA GLU A 101 -6.08 -19.32 8.45
C GLU A 101 -6.96 -20.18 7.55
N LEU A 102 -7.66 -19.55 6.59
CA LEU A 102 -8.62 -20.22 5.69
C LEU A 102 -7.95 -21.09 4.65
N TYR A 103 -6.90 -20.57 4.00
CA TYR A 103 -6.29 -21.19 2.82
C TYR A 103 -4.92 -21.81 3.07
N LYS A 104 -4.33 -21.58 4.25
CA LYS A 104 -2.95 -21.97 4.59
C LYS A 104 -1.91 -21.40 3.63
N GLN A 105 -2.24 -20.30 2.96
CA GLN A 105 -1.39 -19.59 2.01
C GLN A 105 -1.11 -18.17 2.49
N ASP A 106 0.03 -17.62 2.05
CA ASP A 106 0.44 -16.26 2.37
C ASP A 106 -0.16 -15.30 1.34
N LEU A 107 -1.11 -14.46 1.78
CA LEU A 107 -1.77 -13.49 0.91
C LEU A 107 -0.79 -12.56 0.17
N MET A 108 0.34 -12.20 0.79
CA MET A 108 1.34 -11.36 0.12
C MET A 108 2.03 -12.12 -1.01
N LYS A 109 2.22 -13.43 -0.88
CA LYS A 109 2.83 -14.24 -1.94
C LYS A 109 1.87 -14.41 -3.12
N ASP A 110 0.61 -14.70 -2.84
CA ASP A 110 -0.40 -14.87 -3.89
C ASP A 110 -0.61 -13.56 -4.66
N LEU A 111 -0.67 -12.41 -3.97
CA LEU A 111 -0.77 -11.10 -4.64
C LEU A 111 0.44 -10.83 -5.55
N ARG A 112 1.65 -11.25 -5.16
CA ARG A 112 2.86 -11.08 -5.98
C ARG A 112 2.94 -12.05 -7.16
N SER A 113 2.35 -13.23 -7.06
CA SER A 113 2.35 -14.19 -8.17
C SER A 113 1.32 -13.84 -9.24
N GLU A 114 0.24 -13.16 -8.85
CA GLU A 114 -0.87 -12.84 -9.75
C GLU A 114 -0.81 -11.43 -10.36
N LEU A 115 -0.17 -10.48 -9.67
CA LEU A 115 -0.07 -9.09 -10.13
C LEU A 115 1.30 -8.82 -10.75
N SER A 116 1.42 -7.68 -11.46
CA SER A 116 2.72 -7.23 -11.97
C SER A 116 2.86 -5.70 -12.04
N GLY A 117 4.10 -5.24 -12.13
CA GLY A 117 4.45 -3.84 -12.37
C GLY A 117 3.96 -2.88 -11.29
N ASP A 118 3.71 -1.62 -11.66
CA ASP A 118 3.30 -0.57 -10.71
C ASP A 118 2.00 -0.89 -9.96
N PHE A 119 1.14 -1.74 -10.56
CA PHE A 119 -0.07 -2.20 -9.91
C PHE A 119 0.23 -3.17 -8.76
N GLU A 120 1.08 -4.17 -8.99
CA GLU A 120 1.57 -5.06 -7.93
C GLU A 120 2.21 -4.25 -6.80
N ASP A 121 3.15 -3.35 -7.15
CA ASP A 121 3.90 -2.55 -6.20
C ASP A 121 2.96 -1.75 -5.30
N THR A 122 1.94 -1.14 -5.88
CA THR A 122 0.95 -0.35 -5.16
C THR A 122 0.12 -1.22 -4.20
N ILE A 123 -0.39 -2.36 -4.67
CA ILE A 123 -1.21 -3.27 -3.86
C ILE A 123 -0.38 -3.86 -2.71
N VAL A 124 0.83 -4.32 -3.00
CA VAL A 124 1.76 -4.86 -1.99
C VAL A 124 2.10 -3.81 -0.95
N ALA A 125 2.47 -2.59 -1.37
CA ALA A 125 2.77 -1.48 -0.47
C ALA A 125 1.59 -1.18 0.46
N MET A 126 0.37 -1.18 -0.07
CA MET A 126 -0.85 -0.99 0.71
C MET A 126 -1.05 -2.11 1.75
N MET A 127 -0.65 -3.34 1.47
CA MET A 127 -0.84 -4.48 2.38
C MET A 127 0.21 -4.56 3.50
N MET A 128 1.30 -3.79 3.42
CA MET A 128 2.34 -3.74 4.45
C MET A 128 1.93 -2.86 5.64
N PRO A 129 2.31 -3.21 6.88
CA PRO A 129 2.23 -2.25 7.98
C PRO A 129 3.03 -0.98 7.64
N ALA A 130 2.52 0.18 8.06
CA ALA A 130 3.14 1.46 7.68
C ALA A 130 4.62 1.57 8.08
N VAL A 131 4.98 1.08 9.27
CA VAL A 131 6.36 1.09 9.79
C VAL A 131 7.29 0.17 8.98
N ASP A 132 6.78 -0.98 8.54
CA ASP A 132 7.50 -1.90 7.65
C ASP A 132 7.73 -1.28 6.29
N TYR A 133 6.73 -0.58 5.74
CA TYR A 133 6.86 0.10 4.46
C TYR A 133 7.84 1.29 4.53
N ASP A 134 7.81 2.10 5.59
CA ASP A 134 8.82 3.15 5.79
C ASP A 134 10.24 2.56 5.84
N ALA A 135 10.44 1.44 6.56
CA ALA A 135 11.74 0.77 6.61
C ALA A 135 12.17 0.21 5.24
N PHE A 136 11.23 -0.33 4.47
CA PHE A 136 11.45 -0.79 3.10
C PHE A 136 11.86 0.36 2.17
N CYS A 137 11.12 1.48 2.18
CA CYS A 137 11.44 2.66 1.37
C CYS A 137 12.82 3.25 1.71
N LEU A 138 13.18 3.29 3.00
CA LEU A 138 14.53 3.73 3.41
C LEU A 138 15.62 2.80 2.85
N TYR A 139 15.39 1.49 2.87
CA TYR A 139 16.33 0.52 2.31
C TYR A 139 16.48 0.69 0.80
N GLU A 140 15.37 0.70 0.05
CA GLU A 140 15.40 0.84 -1.41
C GLU A 140 16.02 2.18 -1.84
N ALA A 141 15.73 3.27 -1.13
CA ALA A 141 16.34 4.58 -1.38
C ALA A 141 17.87 4.59 -1.23
N MET A 142 18.46 3.62 -0.52
CA MET A 142 19.90 3.51 -0.27
C MET A 142 20.58 2.31 -0.95
N LYS A 143 19.83 1.34 -1.47
CA LYS A 143 20.36 0.07 -2.04
C LYS A 143 21.12 0.29 -3.36
N GLY A 144 20.69 1.26 -4.17
CA GLY A 144 21.19 1.47 -5.54
C GLY A 144 22.47 2.31 -5.65
N LEU A 145 22.99 2.41 -6.89
CA LEU A 145 24.17 3.22 -7.25
C LEU A 145 24.01 4.73 -6.96
N LYS A 146 22.76 5.19 -6.82
CA LYS A 146 22.41 6.56 -6.45
C LYS A 146 21.37 6.52 -5.33
N THR A 147 21.49 7.45 -4.39
CA THR A 147 20.54 7.62 -3.30
C THR A 147 19.30 8.39 -3.75
N ASP A 148 18.11 7.85 -3.49
CA ASP A 148 16.86 8.61 -3.60
C ASP A 148 16.70 9.56 -2.41
N LYS A 149 17.16 10.79 -2.61
CA LYS A 149 17.12 11.84 -1.58
C LYS A 149 15.70 12.26 -1.24
N ALA A 150 14.76 12.21 -2.19
CA ALA A 150 13.39 12.67 -1.96
C ALA A 150 12.68 11.76 -0.96
N THR A 151 12.82 10.44 -1.13
CA THR A 151 12.30 9.45 -0.20
C THR A 151 12.94 9.56 1.19
N LEU A 152 14.27 9.70 1.27
CA LEU A 152 14.95 9.87 2.55
C LEU A 152 14.48 11.12 3.31
N ILE A 153 14.43 12.28 2.65
CA ILE A 153 13.95 13.53 3.26
C ILE A 153 12.48 13.38 3.66
N GLY A 154 11.65 12.80 2.78
CA GLY A 154 10.23 12.59 3.00
C GLY A 154 9.93 11.73 4.21
N ILE A 155 10.75 10.73 4.53
CA ILE A 155 10.54 9.88 5.71
C ILE A 155 11.23 10.45 6.94
N ILE A 156 12.52 10.78 6.85
CA ILE A 156 13.34 11.17 8.02
C ILE A 156 12.87 12.52 8.58
N CYS A 157 12.51 13.48 7.73
CA CYS A 157 12.16 14.83 8.18
C CYS A 157 10.68 15.01 8.54
N THR A 158 9.82 14.02 8.29
CA THR A 158 8.37 14.15 8.56
C THR A 158 7.86 13.25 9.68
N LYS A 159 8.65 12.26 10.11
CA LYS A 159 8.32 11.38 11.23
C LYS A 159 8.76 11.98 12.57
N ASN A 160 7.97 11.74 13.62
CA ASN A 160 8.36 12.08 14.98
C ASN A 160 9.31 11.04 15.59
N ASN A 161 9.84 11.31 16.80
CA ASN A 161 10.83 10.45 17.45
C ASN A 161 10.30 9.02 17.69
N ASP A 162 9.06 8.87 18.14
CA ASP A 162 8.47 7.55 18.43
C ASP A 162 8.31 6.72 17.14
N GLN A 163 7.83 7.36 16.07
CA GLN A 163 7.72 6.74 14.75
C GLN A 163 9.10 6.33 14.22
N MET A 164 10.11 7.19 14.37
CA MET A 164 11.46 6.90 13.88
C MET A 164 12.14 5.77 14.68
N GLU A 165 11.92 5.69 15.99
CA GLU A 165 12.44 4.58 16.80
C GLU A 165 11.76 3.25 16.40
N ALA A 166 10.45 3.27 16.10
CA ALA A 166 9.76 2.10 15.56
C ALA A 166 10.33 1.66 14.20
N VAL A 167 10.53 2.61 13.27
CA VAL A 167 11.15 2.33 11.96
C VAL A 167 12.55 1.73 12.13
N LYS A 168 13.37 2.28 13.02
CA LYS A 168 14.72 1.78 13.32
C LYS A 168 14.72 0.36 13.88
N GLN A 169 13.76 0.02 14.75
CA GLN A 169 13.62 -1.33 15.29
C GLN A 169 13.28 -2.33 14.17
N ILE A 170 12.29 -2.00 13.34
CA ILE A 170 11.91 -2.84 12.19
C ILE A 170 13.06 -2.97 11.20
N TYR A 171 13.72 -1.87 10.84
CA TYR A 171 14.86 -1.89 9.91
C TYR A 171 15.99 -2.81 10.39
N LYS A 172 16.28 -2.83 11.69
CA LYS A 172 17.28 -3.73 12.28
C LYS A 172 16.86 -5.20 12.21
N GLN A 173 15.61 -5.50 12.55
CA GLN A 173 15.07 -6.86 12.53
C GLN A 173 14.96 -7.41 11.10
N SER A 174 14.55 -6.55 10.19
CA SER A 174 14.29 -6.88 8.81
C SER A 174 15.56 -6.87 7.95
N LYS A 175 16.74 -6.51 8.46
CA LYS A 175 18.00 -6.61 7.71
C LYS A 175 18.33 -8.05 7.24
N ASN A 176 17.73 -9.07 7.86
CA ASN A 176 17.78 -10.48 7.41
C ASN A 176 16.51 -10.93 6.63
N ARG A 177 15.44 -10.13 6.61
CA ARG A 177 14.11 -10.46 6.05
C ARG A 177 13.73 -9.61 4.82
N ILE A 178 14.38 -8.46 4.64
CA ILE A 178 14.25 -7.55 3.49
C ILE A 178 14.74 -8.23 2.21
N TYR A 179 15.64 -9.22 2.31
CA TYR A 179 16.01 -10.10 1.19
C TYR A 179 14.85 -10.97 0.65
N LEU A 180 13.70 -11.03 1.33
CA LEU A 180 12.48 -11.67 0.80
C LEU A 180 11.46 -10.67 0.23
N LEU A 181 11.74 -9.37 0.34
CA LEU A 181 10.92 -8.28 -0.22
C LEU A 181 11.62 -7.56 -1.38
N SER A 182 12.88 -7.90 -1.63
CA SER A 182 13.65 -7.47 -2.77
C SER A 182 13.04 -8.08 -4.03
N PHE A 183 12.52 -7.24 -4.93
CA PHE A 183 11.90 -7.59 -6.22
C PHE A 183 12.79 -8.41 -7.17
N SER A 184 14.04 -8.69 -6.77
CA SER A 184 15.07 -9.35 -7.57
C SER A 184 15.33 -10.81 -7.18
N ASP A 185 14.74 -11.31 -6.08
CA ASP A 185 15.08 -12.64 -5.55
C ASP A 185 14.07 -13.75 -5.98
N VAL A 186 13.37 -13.55 -7.10
CA VAL A 186 12.47 -14.53 -7.74
C VAL A 186 12.96 -14.96 -9.13
N ILE A 187 14.27 -14.87 -9.40
CA ILE A 187 14.90 -15.51 -10.57
C ILE A 187 16.11 -16.33 -10.13
#